data_AF-A0A8D5FJ01-F1
#
_entry.id   AF-A0A8D5FJ01-F1
#
_cell.length_a   1.000
_cell.length_b   1.000
_cell.length_c   1.000
_cell.angle_alpha   90.00
_cell.angle_beta   90.00
_cell.angle_gamma   90.00
#
_symmetry.space_group_name_H-M   'P 1'
#
loop_
_entity.id
_entity.type
_entity.pdbx_description
1 polymer ?
#
loop_
_entity_poly.entity_id
_entity_poly.type
_entity_poly.pdbx_seq_one_letter_code
_entity_poly.pdbx_strand_id
1 'polypeptide(L)'
;MCDIRLPFQRDRDRITHSKTFRRLKHKTQVFLAPTGDHYRTRLTHVLEVSQIARTIASALCLNEPLTEAIALGHDLGHTPFGHAGEATLNELHPGGFRHYVHSLRVVDFLENDGKGLNLTFEVRNGIVRHSKGRADILPKQKSETAVTLEGQVVRLADIIAYVNHDLDDALRAGILTEGDLPVRIKNIVGDRHSKRIEAMVRDLIVETLTADDGDLHISDTMLEAISDLRTFLYDNVYTYYKVHAEFEKARRIIRDLYNYFMENGIVRIRGGRIEKNANGEWLDEKDAHRRVCDYIAGMTDRYALSVYETIFLPEPWSVK
;
A
#
# COMPACT_ATOMS: atom_id res chain seq x y z
N MET A 1 -37.12 -11.25 3.53
CA MET A 1 -36.32 -10.73 4.67
C MET A 1 -35.41 -9.65 4.13
N CYS A 2 -35.49 -8.42 4.66
CA CYS A 2 -34.49 -7.39 4.36
C CYS A 2 -33.16 -7.84 4.95
N ASP A 3 -32.09 -7.74 4.19
CA ASP A 3 -30.78 -8.19 4.61
C ASP A 3 -30.22 -7.24 5.68
N ILE A 4 -29.80 -7.78 6.82
CA ILE A 4 -29.30 -6.96 7.95
C ILE A 4 -27.98 -6.26 7.57
N ARG A 5 -27.19 -6.86 6.66
CA ARG A 5 -25.91 -6.29 6.20
C ARG A 5 -26.07 -5.60 4.86
N LEU A 6 -25.80 -4.29 4.85
CA LEU A 6 -25.75 -3.48 3.64
C LEU A 6 -24.60 -3.91 2.70
N PRO A 7 -24.67 -3.59 1.40
CA PRO A 7 -23.67 -4.01 0.41
C PRO A 7 -22.23 -3.71 0.80
N PHE A 8 -21.92 -2.48 1.24
CA PHE A 8 -20.56 -2.08 1.59
C PHE A 8 -20.04 -2.72 2.89
N GLN A 9 -20.93 -3.04 3.83
CA GLN A 9 -20.56 -3.80 5.02
C GLN A 9 -20.14 -5.23 4.65
N ARG A 10 -20.81 -5.85 3.67
CA ARG A 10 -20.43 -7.17 3.14
C ARG A 10 -19.07 -7.12 2.46
N ASP A 11 -18.79 -6.07 1.71
CA ASP A 11 -17.51 -5.89 1.05
C ASP A 11 -16.37 -5.70 2.04
N ARG A 12 -16.58 -4.86 3.06
CA ARG A 12 -15.65 -4.74 4.18
C ARG A 12 -15.39 -6.09 4.85
N ASP A 13 -16.45 -6.87 5.12
CA ASP A 13 -16.31 -8.19 5.75
C ASP A 13 -15.53 -9.16 4.84
N ARG A 14 -15.78 -9.15 3.53
CA ARG A 14 -15.03 -9.96 2.55
C ARG A 14 -13.55 -9.60 2.51
N ILE A 15 -13.23 -8.30 2.53
CA ILE A 15 -11.85 -7.80 2.55
C ILE A 15 -11.15 -8.26 3.82
N THR A 16 -11.73 -8.00 4.99
CA THR A 16 -11.11 -8.31 6.30
C THR A 16 -10.88 -9.81 6.51
N HIS A 17 -11.72 -10.67 5.95
CA HIS A 17 -11.59 -12.13 6.05
C HIS A 17 -10.70 -12.75 4.97
N SER A 18 -10.25 -11.97 3.98
CA SER A 18 -9.41 -12.46 2.89
C SER A 18 -8.02 -12.90 3.37
N LYS A 19 -7.39 -13.80 2.62
CA LYS A 19 -6.02 -14.25 2.93
C LYS A 19 -5.04 -13.09 2.75
N THR A 20 -5.23 -12.27 1.70
CA THR A 20 -4.34 -11.15 1.39
C THR A 20 -4.38 -10.06 2.46
N PHE A 21 -5.56 -9.74 3.02
CA PHE A 21 -5.65 -8.78 4.13
C PHE A 21 -4.85 -9.25 5.36
N ARG A 22 -4.93 -10.54 5.72
CA ARG A 22 -4.13 -11.11 6.82
C ARG A 22 -2.62 -11.04 6.56
N ARG A 23 -2.19 -11.12 5.30
CA ARG A 23 -0.76 -11.03 4.93
C ARG A 23 -0.19 -9.63 5.15
N LEU A 24 -1.01 -8.57 5.20
CA LEU A 24 -0.55 -7.21 5.49
C LEU A 24 0.14 -7.10 6.86
N LYS A 25 -0.20 -7.97 7.82
CA LYS A 25 0.49 -8.09 9.12
C LYS A 25 1.98 -8.43 8.97
N HIS A 26 2.36 -9.09 7.89
CA HIS A 26 3.71 -9.60 7.66
C HIS A 26 4.39 -8.94 6.46
N LYS A 27 3.94 -7.72 6.11
CA LYS A 27 4.56 -6.85 5.12
C LYS A 27 4.98 -5.54 5.78
N THR A 28 6.22 -5.12 5.54
CA THR A 28 6.76 -3.82 5.93
C THR A 28 6.15 -2.72 5.06
N GLN A 29 6.00 -1.53 5.66
CA GLN A 29 5.55 -0.34 4.96
C GLN A 29 6.70 0.31 4.16
N VAL A 30 7.56 1.06 4.85
CA VAL A 30 8.67 1.84 4.29
C VAL A 30 10.03 1.39 4.82
N PHE A 31 10.16 1.20 6.14
CA PHE A 31 11.38 0.71 6.74
C PHE A 31 11.42 -0.81 6.71
N LEU A 32 12.48 -1.38 6.12
CA LEU A 32 12.79 -2.79 6.26
C LEU A 32 13.04 -3.04 7.76
N ALA A 33 12.11 -3.77 8.36
CA ALA A 33 11.83 -3.84 9.79
C ALA A 33 13.07 -3.58 10.67
N PRO A 34 13.16 -2.41 11.36
CA PRO A 34 14.19 -2.25 12.37
C PRO A 34 13.97 -3.30 13.46
N THR A 35 15.06 -3.82 14.03
CA THR A 35 15.02 -4.78 15.15
C THR A 35 14.21 -4.21 16.31
N GLY A 36 13.05 -4.83 16.61
CA GLY A 36 12.17 -4.48 17.75
C GLY A 36 10.71 -4.91 17.51
N ASP A 37 9.89 -4.94 18.56
CA ASP A 37 8.50 -5.46 18.50
C ASP A 37 7.45 -4.40 18.09
N HIS A 38 7.86 -3.15 17.89
CA HIS A 38 6.96 -2.00 17.70
C HIS A 38 6.98 -1.39 16.28
N TYR A 39 7.45 -2.14 15.28
CA TYR A 39 7.50 -1.63 13.90
C TYR A 39 6.10 -1.61 13.25
N ARG A 40 5.84 -0.57 12.45
CA ARG A 40 4.61 -0.46 11.66
C ARG A 40 4.63 -1.48 10.52
N THR A 41 3.48 -2.13 10.34
CA THR A 41 3.19 -3.03 9.22
C THR A 41 2.21 -2.36 8.27
N ARG A 42 2.02 -2.94 7.08
CA ARG A 42 0.94 -2.50 6.17
C ARG A 42 -0.43 -2.58 6.83
N LEU A 43 -0.65 -3.56 7.70
CA LEU A 43 -1.93 -3.69 8.42
C LEU A 43 -2.17 -2.50 9.35
N THR A 44 -1.16 -2.05 10.10
CA THR A 44 -1.31 -0.88 10.98
C THR A 44 -1.52 0.40 10.18
N HIS A 45 -0.86 0.54 9.02
CA HIS A 45 -1.10 1.65 8.08
C HIS A 45 -2.55 1.68 7.62
N VAL A 46 -3.05 0.57 7.09
CA VAL A 46 -4.43 0.44 6.59
C VAL A 46 -5.47 0.74 7.67
N LEU A 47 -5.23 0.32 8.92
CA LEU A 47 -6.13 0.63 10.03
C LEU A 47 -6.17 2.13 10.35
N GLU A 48 -5.03 2.81 10.30
CA GLU A 48 -4.98 4.26 10.54
C GLU A 48 -5.61 5.05 9.38
N VAL A 49 -5.34 4.67 8.13
CA VAL A 49 -6.03 5.23 6.96
C VAL A 49 -7.54 5.08 7.10
N SER A 50 -8.01 3.90 7.52
CA SER A 50 -9.44 3.66 7.76
C SER A 50 -10.01 4.57 8.85
N GLN A 51 -9.30 4.75 9.97
CA GLN A 51 -9.73 5.64 11.06
C GLN A 51 -9.82 7.11 10.60
N ILE A 52 -8.80 7.61 9.91
CA ILE A 52 -8.76 8.98 9.38
C ILE A 52 -9.88 9.18 8.36
N ALA A 53 -10.01 8.27 7.40
CA ALA A 53 -11.01 8.35 6.33
C ALA A 53 -12.44 8.33 6.90
N ARG A 54 -12.72 7.46 7.87
CA ARG A 54 -14.02 7.41 8.56
C ARG A 54 -14.33 8.67 9.36
N THR A 55 -13.33 9.27 10.00
CA THR A 55 -13.49 10.55 10.71
C THR A 55 -13.90 11.65 9.75
N ILE A 56 -13.23 11.76 8.60
CA ILE A 56 -13.58 12.72 7.55
C ILE A 56 -14.98 12.43 6.99
N ALA A 57 -15.26 11.16 6.64
CA ALA A 57 -16.56 10.76 6.09
C ALA A 57 -17.71 11.05 7.06
N SER A 58 -17.53 10.77 8.36
CA SER A 58 -18.54 11.07 9.37
C SER A 58 -18.78 12.57 9.51
N ALA A 59 -17.73 13.40 9.47
CA ALA A 59 -17.87 14.85 9.59
C ALA A 59 -18.53 15.48 8.36
N LEU A 60 -18.32 14.90 7.17
CA LEU A 60 -18.90 15.33 5.90
C LEU A 60 -20.21 14.60 5.54
N CYS A 61 -20.77 13.81 6.45
CA CYS A 61 -22.00 13.03 6.23
C CYS A 61 -21.95 12.08 5.00
N LEU A 62 -20.77 11.54 4.69
CA LEU A 62 -20.56 10.56 3.62
C LEU A 62 -20.85 9.12 4.07
N ASN A 63 -20.84 8.16 3.14
CA ASN A 63 -21.07 6.76 3.44
C ASN A 63 -19.87 6.12 4.15
N GLU A 64 -19.94 6.02 5.48
CA GLU A 64 -18.86 5.50 6.31
C GLU A 64 -18.51 4.02 5.99
N PRO A 65 -19.46 3.08 5.81
CA PRO A 65 -19.13 1.71 5.41
C PRO A 65 -18.43 1.59 4.04
N LEU A 66 -18.80 2.42 3.06
CA LEU A 66 -18.11 2.48 1.76
C LEU A 66 -16.68 2.97 1.94
N THR A 67 -16.50 4.06 2.69
CA THR A 67 -15.18 4.64 3.01
C THR A 67 -14.27 3.62 3.69
N GLU A 68 -14.80 2.92 4.71
CA GLU A 68 -14.09 1.87 5.44
C GLU A 68 -13.71 0.70 4.52
N ALA A 69 -14.64 0.22 3.68
CA ALA A 69 -14.35 -0.88 2.75
C ALA A 69 -13.24 -0.51 1.75
N ILE A 70 -13.26 0.71 1.20
CA ILE A 70 -12.22 1.20 0.29
C ILE A 70 -10.88 1.30 1.02
N ALA A 71 -10.86 1.92 2.21
CA ALA A 71 -9.65 2.09 3.02
C ALA A 71 -9.00 0.74 3.37
N LEU A 72 -9.79 -0.27 3.75
CA LEU A 72 -9.26 -1.61 4.06
C LEU A 72 -8.77 -2.37 2.83
N GLY A 73 -9.29 -2.04 1.64
CA GLY A 73 -8.96 -2.70 0.38
C GLY A 73 -7.82 -2.06 -0.42
N HIS A 74 -7.46 -0.80 -0.14
CA HIS A 74 -6.56 -0.02 -1.01
C HIS A 74 -5.17 -0.65 -1.16
N ASP A 75 -4.67 -1.25 -0.08
CA ASP A 75 -3.27 -1.69 0.05
C ASP A 75 -3.06 -3.20 -0.18
N LEU A 76 -4.11 -3.94 -0.57
CA LEU A 76 -4.07 -5.41 -0.70
C LEU A 76 -3.00 -5.89 -1.69
N GLY A 77 -2.74 -5.12 -2.74
CA GLY A 77 -1.86 -5.47 -3.84
C GLY A 77 -0.40 -5.09 -3.64
N HIS A 78 -0.02 -4.59 -2.46
CA HIS A 78 1.38 -4.22 -2.25
C HIS A 78 2.30 -5.42 -2.24
N THR A 79 3.49 -5.26 -2.77
CA THR A 79 4.54 -6.27 -2.81
C THR A 79 5.19 -6.49 -1.44
N PRO A 80 5.87 -7.63 -1.23
CA PRO A 80 6.84 -7.74 -0.14
C PRO A 80 7.91 -6.64 -0.27
N PHE A 81 8.45 -6.19 0.86
CA PHE A 81 9.45 -5.12 0.96
C PHE A 81 8.97 -3.73 0.48
N GLY A 82 7.65 -3.50 0.43
CA GLY A 82 7.06 -2.19 0.17
C GLY A 82 7.49 -1.56 -1.16
N HIS A 83 7.91 -0.30 -1.14
CA HIS A 83 8.28 0.45 -2.35
C HIS A 83 9.43 -0.21 -3.13
N ALA A 84 10.35 -0.92 -2.47
CA ALA A 84 11.45 -1.62 -3.15
C ALA A 84 10.93 -2.74 -4.05
N GLY A 85 10.00 -3.54 -3.53
CA GLY A 85 9.37 -4.60 -4.30
C GLY A 85 8.53 -4.07 -5.44
N GLU A 86 7.78 -2.98 -5.21
CA GLU A 86 6.96 -2.35 -6.26
C GLU A 86 7.82 -1.80 -7.39
N ALA A 87 8.86 -1.02 -7.09
CA ALA A 87 9.77 -0.47 -8.08
C ALA A 87 10.45 -1.59 -8.89
N THR A 88 10.90 -2.65 -8.23
CA THR A 88 11.54 -3.78 -8.89
C THR A 88 10.59 -4.55 -9.80
N LEU A 89 9.37 -4.87 -9.36
CA LEU A 89 8.39 -5.53 -10.23
C LEU A 89 7.95 -4.64 -11.40
N ASN A 90 7.92 -3.32 -11.20
CA ASN A 90 7.59 -2.39 -12.27
C ASN A 90 8.67 -2.34 -13.36
N GLU A 91 9.94 -2.49 -12.99
CA GLU A 91 11.05 -2.62 -13.94
C GLU A 91 11.04 -3.97 -14.67
N LEU A 92 10.70 -5.06 -13.98
CA LEU A 92 10.83 -6.42 -14.50
C LEU A 92 9.63 -6.86 -15.34
N HIS A 93 8.42 -6.47 -14.96
CA HIS A 93 7.21 -6.86 -15.68
C HIS A 93 7.03 -6.00 -16.94
N PRO A 94 6.92 -6.58 -18.16
CA PRO A 94 6.86 -5.80 -19.41
C PRO A 94 5.72 -4.76 -19.49
N GLY A 95 4.59 -5.03 -18.83
CA GLY A 95 3.46 -4.11 -18.73
C GLY A 95 3.51 -3.15 -17.53
N GLY A 96 4.64 -3.09 -16.81
CA GLY A 96 4.78 -2.39 -15.55
C GLY A 96 4.02 -3.04 -14.39
N PHE A 97 4.17 -2.46 -13.20
CA PHE A 97 3.50 -2.88 -11.97
C PHE A 97 3.15 -1.66 -11.12
N ARG A 98 1.93 -1.67 -10.57
CA ARG A 98 1.47 -0.66 -9.62
C ARG A 98 0.61 -1.34 -8.57
N HIS A 99 0.89 -1.10 -7.29
CA HIS A 99 0.22 -1.80 -6.19
C HIS A 99 -1.29 -1.63 -6.25
N TYR A 100 -1.81 -0.42 -6.56
CA TYR A 100 -3.24 -0.14 -6.57
C TYR A 100 -3.99 -0.87 -7.69
N VAL A 101 -3.34 -1.09 -8.84
CA VAL A 101 -3.87 -1.93 -9.93
C VAL A 101 -3.84 -3.39 -9.49
N HIS A 102 -2.79 -3.80 -8.78
CA HIS A 102 -2.71 -5.14 -8.22
C HIS A 102 -3.73 -5.37 -7.10
N SER A 103 -4.08 -4.37 -6.28
CA SER A 103 -5.12 -4.44 -5.25
C SER A 103 -6.48 -4.76 -5.91
N LEU A 104 -6.80 -4.07 -7.02
CA LEU A 104 -7.99 -4.39 -7.80
C LEU A 104 -7.93 -5.81 -8.35
N ARG A 105 -6.78 -6.24 -8.87
CA ARG A 105 -6.59 -7.61 -9.37
C ARG A 105 -6.77 -8.65 -8.27
N VAL A 106 -6.31 -8.39 -7.04
CA VAL A 106 -6.49 -9.29 -5.90
C VAL A 106 -7.98 -9.53 -5.64
N VAL A 107 -8.76 -8.44 -5.56
CA VAL A 107 -10.19 -8.53 -5.23
C VAL A 107 -11.05 -9.02 -6.41
N ASP A 108 -10.56 -8.91 -7.64
CA ASP A 108 -11.31 -9.37 -8.82
C ASP A 108 -10.98 -10.82 -9.22
N PHE A 109 -9.72 -11.23 -9.07
CA PHE A 109 -9.22 -12.43 -9.75
C PHE A 109 -8.34 -13.34 -8.91
N LEU A 110 -7.75 -12.92 -7.78
CA LEU A 110 -6.76 -13.75 -7.08
C LEU A 110 -7.31 -14.39 -5.80
N GLU A 111 -8.14 -13.67 -5.05
CA GLU A 111 -8.80 -14.22 -3.87
C GLU A 111 -9.79 -15.34 -4.22
N ASN A 112 -10.14 -16.14 -3.21
CA ASN A 112 -11.08 -17.27 -3.35
C ASN A 112 -10.74 -18.23 -4.49
N ASP A 113 -9.46 -18.61 -4.58
CA ASP A 113 -8.94 -19.58 -5.56
C ASP A 113 -9.25 -19.18 -7.01
N GLY A 114 -9.07 -17.89 -7.33
CA GLY A 114 -9.24 -17.36 -8.68
C GLY A 114 -10.59 -16.68 -8.96
N LYS A 115 -11.51 -16.66 -7.99
CA LYS A 115 -12.87 -16.14 -8.16
C LYS A 115 -13.04 -14.67 -7.77
N GLY A 116 -12.05 -14.10 -7.09
CA GLY A 116 -12.15 -12.78 -6.48
C GLY A 116 -13.12 -12.74 -5.28
N LEU A 117 -13.33 -11.54 -4.77
CA LEU A 117 -14.22 -11.23 -3.64
C LEU A 117 -15.61 -10.76 -4.09
N ASN A 118 -15.80 -10.47 -5.39
CA ASN A 118 -17.04 -9.95 -5.97
C ASN A 118 -17.56 -8.70 -5.23
N LEU A 119 -16.68 -7.71 -5.06
CA LEU A 119 -16.99 -6.44 -4.41
C LEU A 119 -17.83 -5.54 -5.32
N THR A 120 -18.54 -4.57 -4.73
CA THR A 120 -19.29 -3.57 -5.49
C THR A 120 -18.35 -2.68 -6.31
N PHE A 121 -18.94 -2.03 -7.32
CA PHE A 121 -18.20 -1.15 -8.21
C PHE A 121 -17.54 0.01 -7.47
N GLU A 122 -18.24 0.62 -6.51
CA GLU A 122 -17.79 1.78 -5.75
C GLU A 122 -16.53 1.45 -4.94
N VAL A 123 -16.52 0.29 -4.28
CA VAL A 123 -15.36 -0.18 -3.53
C VAL A 123 -14.16 -0.42 -4.45
N ARG A 124 -14.39 -1.14 -5.56
CA ARG A 124 -13.35 -1.42 -6.56
C ARG A 124 -12.78 -0.16 -7.20
N ASN A 125 -13.64 0.80 -7.52
CA ASN A 125 -13.26 2.09 -8.08
C ASN A 125 -12.42 2.90 -7.08
N GLY A 126 -12.84 2.97 -5.82
CA GLY A 126 -12.05 3.61 -4.76
C GLY A 126 -10.67 2.97 -4.60
N ILE A 127 -10.59 1.64 -4.56
CA ILE A 127 -9.33 0.88 -4.44
C ILE A 127 -8.36 1.24 -5.57
N VAL A 128 -8.81 1.27 -6.83
CA VAL A 128 -7.87 1.52 -7.96
C VAL A 128 -7.54 3.00 -8.15
N ARG A 129 -8.34 3.92 -7.59
CA ARG A 129 -8.19 5.38 -7.77
C ARG A 129 -7.58 6.09 -6.56
N HIS A 130 -7.32 5.39 -5.45
CA HIS A 130 -6.72 6.03 -4.27
C HIS A 130 -5.33 6.62 -4.59
N SER A 131 -4.51 5.97 -5.42
CA SER A 131 -3.14 6.39 -5.71
C SER A 131 -2.85 6.58 -7.20
N LYS A 132 -2.05 7.60 -7.52
CA LYS A 132 -1.40 7.79 -8.83
C LYS A 132 0.06 8.26 -8.68
N GLY A 133 0.77 7.80 -7.65
CA GLY A 133 2.19 8.12 -7.45
C GLY A 133 2.44 9.57 -7.02
N ARG A 134 3.43 10.24 -7.64
CA ARG A 134 3.81 11.64 -7.36
C ARG A 134 2.84 12.71 -7.91
N ALA A 135 1.68 12.31 -8.42
CA ALA A 135 0.67 13.24 -8.91
C ALA A 135 0.11 14.14 -7.79
N ASP A 136 -0.55 15.22 -8.20
CA ASP A 136 -1.20 16.21 -7.33
C ASP A 136 -2.00 15.55 -6.18
N ILE A 137 -1.92 16.14 -4.99
CA ILE A 137 -2.66 15.70 -3.79
C ILE A 137 -4.17 15.66 -4.10
N LEU A 138 -4.66 16.74 -4.69
CA LEU A 138 -5.99 16.85 -5.31
C LEU A 138 -5.83 16.88 -6.85
N PRO A 139 -6.16 15.79 -7.56
CA PRO A 139 -6.06 15.76 -9.02
C PRO A 139 -7.02 16.76 -9.65
N LYS A 140 -6.53 17.64 -10.51
CA LYS A 140 -7.36 18.62 -11.25
C LYS A 140 -8.28 17.97 -12.28
N GLN A 141 -8.00 16.73 -12.67
CA GLN A 141 -8.79 15.99 -13.67
C GLN A 141 -9.71 14.98 -13.00
N LYS A 142 -11.04 15.16 -13.15
CA LYS A 142 -12.07 14.24 -12.62
C LYS A 142 -11.95 12.80 -13.16
N SER A 143 -11.28 12.58 -14.29
CA SER A 143 -11.01 11.23 -14.82
C SER A 143 -9.96 10.46 -14.00
N GLU A 144 -9.25 11.14 -13.11
CA GLU A 144 -8.17 10.58 -12.29
C GLU A 144 -8.59 10.25 -10.87
N THR A 145 -9.69 10.83 -10.41
CA THR A 145 -10.26 10.64 -9.08
C THR A 145 -11.20 9.44 -9.03
N ALA A 146 -11.53 9.00 -7.81
CA ALA A 146 -12.63 8.07 -7.60
C ALA A 146 -13.96 8.76 -7.95
N VAL A 147 -14.92 7.97 -8.43
CA VAL A 147 -16.26 8.44 -8.78
C VAL A 147 -17.00 8.95 -7.53
N THR A 148 -16.71 8.38 -6.37
CA THR A 148 -17.32 8.73 -5.09
C THR A 148 -16.42 9.64 -4.26
N LEU A 149 -17.02 10.53 -3.46
CA LEU A 149 -16.28 11.35 -2.50
C LEU A 149 -15.57 10.48 -1.46
N GLU A 150 -16.16 9.35 -1.07
CA GLU A 150 -15.57 8.38 -0.16
C GLU A 150 -14.23 7.84 -0.68
N GLY A 151 -14.14 7.54 -1.98
CA GLY A 151 -12.88 7.11 -2.59
C GLY A 151 -11.83 8.24 -2.64
N GLN A 152 -12.27 9.48 -2.81
CA GLN A 152 -11.39 10.66 -2.75
C GLN A 152 -10.92 10.95 -1.32
N VAL A 153 -11.79 10.77 -0.32
CA VAL A 153 -11.43 10.85 1.09
C VAL A 153 -10.39 9.81 1.45
N VAL A 154 -10.52 8.56 0.98
CA VAL A 154 -9.50 7.53 1.23
C VAL A 154 -8.14 7.91 0.63
N ARG A 155 -8.10 8.51 -0.56
CA ARG A 155 -6.86 9.04 -1.14
C ARG A 155 -6.19 10.07 -0.21
N LEU A 156 -6.96 11.03 0.28
CA LEU A 156 -6.42 12.07 1.16
C LEU A 156 -6.00 11.51 2.52
N ALA A 157 -6.80 10.60 3.08
CA ALA A 157 -6.49 9.91 4.33
C ALA A 157 -5.20 9.08 4.22
N ASP A 158 -4.97 8.41 3.08
CA ASP A 158 -3.73 7.68 2.80
C ASP A 158 -2.52 8.62 2.79
N ILE A 159 -2.62 9.77 2.11
CA ILE A 159 -1.57 10.79 2.10
C ILE A 159 -1.30 11.32 3.51
N ILE A 160 -2.34 11.66 4.28
CA ILE A 160 -2.22 12.17 5.65
C ILE A 160 -1.55 11.13 6.56
N ALA A 161 -1.99 9.87 6.51
CA ALA A 161 -1.40 8.80 7.32
C ALA A 161 0.07 8.59 6.96
N TYR A 162 0.36 8.49 5.66
CA TYR A 162 1.69 8.27 5.11
C TYR A 162 2.71 9.32 5.56
N VAL A 163 2.42 10.62 5.35
CA VAL A 163 3.39 11.68 5.70
C VAL A 163 3.65 11.77 7.20
N ASN A 164 2.65 11.43 8.01
CA ASN A 164 2.80 11.49 9.46
C ASN A 164 3.57 10.29 10.02
N HIS A 165 3.32 9.11 9.48
CA HIS A 165 4.00 7.89 9.91
C HIS A 165 5.44 7.82 9.49
N ASP A 166 5.74 8.20 8.26
CA ASP A 166 7.11 8.16 7.80
C ASP A 166 7.98 9.15 8.58
N LEU A 167 7.42 10.30 8.97
CA LEU A 167 8.09 11.22 9.88
C LEU A 167 8.31 10.61 11.27
N ASP A 168 7.29 10.00 11.87
CA ASP A 168 7.37 9.36 13.19
C ASP A 168 8.33 8.16 13.19
N ASP A 169 8.30 7.32 12.16
CA ASP A 169 9.21 6.19 11.99
C ASP A 169 10.65 6.68 11.76
N ALA A 170 10.86 7.76 11.00
CA ALA A 170 12.18 8.37 10.83
C ALA A 170 12.75 8.97 12.13
N LEU A 171 11.89 9.59 12.96
CA LEU A 171 12.27 10.09 14.29
C LEU A 171 12.65 8.92 15.21
N ARG A 172 11.83 7.85 15.25
CA ARG A 172 12.10 6.65 16.05
C ARG A 172 13.37 5.91 15.63
N ALA A 173 13.64 5.88 14.33
CA ALA A 173 14.86 5.28 13.77
C ALA A 173 16.11 6.15 14.00
N GLY A 174 15.96 7.37 14.54
CA GLY A 174 17.05 8.32 14.73
C GLY A 174 17.65 8.83 13.41
N ILE A 175 16.90 8.71 12.31
CA ILE A 175 17.24 9.31 11.01
C ILE A 175 17.00 10.81 11.05
N LEU A 176 15.92 11.20 11.73
CA LEU A 176 15.55 12.58 12.01
C LEU A 176 15.49 12.82 13.52
N THR A 177 15.58 14.09 13.89
CA THR A 177 15.34 14.63 15.23
C THR A 177 14.17 15.63 15.17
N GLU A 178 13.56 15.94 16.31
CA GLU A 178 12.43 16.88 16.37
C GLU A 178 12.77 18.30 15.87
N GLY A 179 14.06 18.64 15.83
CA GLY A 179 14.57 19.92 15.33
C GLY A 179 14.74 19.98 13.81
N ASP A 180 14.74 18.83 13.12
CA ASP A 180 14.99 18.78 11.67
C ASP A 180 13.76 19.18 10.86
N LEU A 181 12.56 19.07 11.44
CA LEU A 181 11.32 19.47 10.77
C LEU A 181 11.33 21.00 10.57
N PRO A 182 11.22 21.50 9.32
CA PRO A 182 11.21 22.93 9.05
C PRO A 182 10.16 23.67 9.87
N VAL A 183 10.57 24.78 10.50
CA VAL A 183 9.71 25.60 11.38
C VAL A 183 8.43 26.04 10.68
N ARG A 184 8.50 26.34 9.38
CA ARG A 184 7.34 26.67 8.54
C ARG A 184 6.28 25.56 8.58
N ILE A 185 6.69 24.32 8.32
CA ILE A 185 5.79 23.15 8.32
C ILE A 185 5.24 22.94 9.73
N LYS A 186 6.14 22.95 10.74
CA LYS A 186 5.79 22.76 12.15
C LYS A 186 4.75 23.77 12.66
N ASN A 187 4.77 25.01 12.18
CA ASN A 187 3.80 26.03 12.55
C ASN A 187 2.41 25.80 11.94
N ILE A 188 2.32 25.13 10.78
CA ILE A 188 1.06 24.85 10.09
C ILE A 188 0.42 23.57 10.63
N VAL A 189 1.17 22.46 10.64
CA VAL A 189 0.62 21.15 11.00
C VAL A 189 0.85 20.81 12.47
N GLY A 190 1.76 21.48 13.16
CA GLY A 190 2.07 21.22 14.57
C GLY A 190 3.27 20.29 14.78
N ASP A 191 3.64 20.16 16.05
CA ASP A 191 4.87 19.52 16.51
C ASP A 191 4.72 18.02 16.85
N ARG A 192 3.50 17.58 17.14
CA ARG A 192 3.19 16.19 17.57
C ARG A 192 2.39 15.45 16.51
N HIS A 193 2.57 14.12 16.45
CA HIS A 193 1.85 13.22 15.54
C HIS A 193 0.34 13.50 15.50
N SER A 194 -0.31 13.52 16.67
CA SER A 194 -1.76 13.74 16.76
C SER A 194 -2.18 15.13 16.26
N LYS A 195 -1.40 16.18 16.56
CA LYS A 195 -1.71 17.55 16.12
C LYS A 195 -1.63 17.70 14.60
N ARG A 196 -0.67 17.02 13.96
CA ARG A 196 -0.51 17.05 12.50
C ARG A 196 -1.68 16.40 11.79
N ILE A 197 -2.10 15.22 12.25
CA ILE A 197 -3.30 14.57 11.72
C ILE A 197 -4.52 15.46 11.95
N GLU A 198 -4.72 15.97 13.18
CA GLU A 198 -5.84 16.84 13.51
C GLU A 198 -5.89 18.09 12.62
N ALA A 199 -4.75 18.77 12.43
CA ALA A 199 -4.66 19.97 11.60
C ALA A 199 -5.04 19.68 10.14
N MET A 200 -4.47 18.63 9.54
CA MET A 200 -4.77 18.25 8.14
C MET A 200 -6.23 17.81 7.95
N VAL A 201 -6.76 17.00 8.88
CA VAL A 201 -8.15 16.52 8.83
C VAL A 201 -9.13 17.67 9.04
N ARG A 202 -8.86 18.54 10.01
CA ARG A 202 -9.72 19.70 10.31
C ARG A 202 -9.75 20.69 9.15
N ASP A 203 -8.59 21.01 8.57
CA ASP A 203 -8.51 21.90 7.41
C ASP A 203 -9.36 21.37 6.24
N LEU A 204 -9.17 20.10 5.87
CA LEU A 204 -9.97 19.44 4.83
C LEU A 204 -11.48 19.53 5.12
N ILE A 205 -11.92 19.23 6.34
CA ILE A 205 -13.34 19.26 6.69
C ILE A 205 -13.90 20.69 6.63
N VAL A 206 -13.20 21.65 7.24
CA VAL A 206 -13.66 23.04 7.33
C VAL A 206 -13.73 23.69 5.95
N GLU A 207 -12.68 23.54 5.13
CA GLU A 207 -12.65 24.09 3.78
C GLU A 207 -13.73 23.44 2.90
N THR A 208 -13.92 22.12 2.98
CA THR A 208 -14.97 21.41 2.24
C THR A 208 -16.37 21.90 2.63
N LEU A 209 -16.65 22.04 3.93
CA LEU A 209 -17.95 22.53 4.42
C LEU A 209 -18.16 24.03 4.12
N THR A 210 -17.09 24.81 4.00
CA THR A 210 -17.17 26.24 3.70
C THR A 210 -17.45 26.48 2.22
N ALA A 211 -16.86 25.67 1.33
CA ALA A 211 -17.10 25.74 -0.10
C ALA A 211 -18.51 25.24 -0.48
N ASP A 212 -18.97 24.14 0.14
CA ASP A 212 -20.31 23.55 -0.03
C ASP A 212 -20.75 23.37 -1.50
N ASP A 213 -19.81 23.04 -2.39
CA ASP A 213 -20.04 22.87 -3.83
C ASP A 213 -20.08 21.40 -4.27
N GLY A 214 -19.97 20.47 -3.32
CA GLY A 214 -20.01 19.03 -3.55
C GLY A 214 -18.67 18.39 -3.96
N ASP A 215 -17.57 19.15 -3.96
CA ASP A 215 -16.20 18.64 -4.15
C ASP A 215 -15.40 18.75 -2.82
N LEU A 216 -14.27 18.04 -2.69
CA LEU A 216 -13.39 18.14 -1.51
C LEU A 216 -12.41 19.30 -1.64
N HIS A 217 -12.25 20.08 -0.57
CA HIS A 217 -11.38 21.26 -0.54
C HIS A 217 -10.36 21.18 0.59
N ILE A 218 -9.15 21.67 0.31
CA ILE A 218 -8.06 21.83 1.28
C ILE A 218 -7.47 23.22 1.05
N SER A 219 -7.05 23.90 2.12
CA SER A 219 -6.51 25.25 1.97
C SER A 219 -5.17 25.22 1.22
N ASP A 220 -4.87 26.26 0.45
CA ASP A 220 -3.59 26.38 -0.26
C ASP A 220 -2.40 26.27 0.71
N THR A 221 -2.55 26.84 1.91
CA THR A 221 -1.53 26.77 2.96
C THR A 221 -1.28 25.34 3.43
N MET A 222 -2.34 24.55 3.62
CA MET A 222 -2.23 23.16 4.02
C MET A 222 -1.70 22.28 2.87
N LEU A 223 -2.13 22.54 1.63
CA LEU A 223 -1.63 21.86 0.44
C LEU A 223 -0.12 22.02 0.29
N GLU A 224 0.38 23.26 0.43
CA GLU A 224 1.80 23.57 0.44
C GLU A 224 2.52 22.86 1.59
N ALA A 225 1.96 22.86 2.80
CA ALA A 225 2.58 22.19 3.94
C ALA A 225 2.72 20.67 3.74
N ILE A 226 1.70 20.01 3.19
CA ILE A 226 1.76 18.56 2.87
C ILE A 226 2.79 18.31 1.77
N SER A 227 2.84 19.16 0.73
CA SER A 227 3.82 19.05 -0.36
C SER A 227 5.26 19.21 0.13
N ASP A 228 5.50 20.24 0.96
CA ASP A 228 6.79 20.50 1.59
C ASP A 228 7.19 19.34 2.50
N LEU A 229 6.25 18.77 3.27
CA LEU A 229 6.52 17.63 4.13
C LEU A 229 6.89 16.37 3.34
N ARG A 230 6.20 16.10 2.22
CA ARG A 230 6.57 14.98 1.31
C ARG A 230 7.96 15.17 0.74
N THR A 231 8.30 16.38 0.34
CA THR A 231 9.63 16.72 -0.21
C THR A 231 10.71 16.56 0.86
N PHE A 232 10.48 17.08 2.06
CA PHE A 232 11.38 16.94 3.20
C PHE A 232 11.64 15.46 3.56
N LEU A 233 10.59 14.64 3.66
CA LEU A 233 10.76 13.20 3.91
C LEU A 233 11.54 12.52 2.80
N TYR A 234 11.31 12.92 1.55
CA TYR A 234 12.05 12.36 0.43
C TYR A 234 13.55 12.67 0.50
N ASP A 235 13.89 13.93 0.71
CA ASP A 235 15.27 14.39 0.68
C ASP A 235 16.09 13.93 1.90
N ASN A 236 15.44 13.60 3.02
CA ASN A 236 16.11 13.28 4.29
C ASN A 236 15.95 11.83 4.74
N VAL A 237 14.87 11.14 4.36
CA VAL A 237 14.57 9.78 4.82
C VAL A 237 14.81 8.75 3.72
N TYR A 238 14.25 8.94 2.52
CA TYR A 238 14.36 7.95 1.45
C TYR A 238 15.74 7.91 0.79
N THR A 239 16.46 9.02 0.81
CA THR A 239 17.85 9.14 0.35
C THR A 239 18.87 8.69 1.41
N TYR A 240 18.43 8.41 2.64
CA TYR A 240 19.33 8.04 3.73
C TYR A 240 20.05 6.71 3.42
N TYR A 241 21.38 6.73 3.50
CA TYR A 241 22.23 5.64 2.98
C TYR A 241 21.91 4.25 3.55
N LYS A 242 21.54 4.12 4.84
CA LYS A 242 21.17 2.81 5.41
C LYS A 242 19.83 2.31 4.86
N VAL A 243 18.86 3.21 4.70
CA VAL A 243 17.57 2.89 4.09
C VAL A 243 17.79 2.45 2.66
N HIS A 244 18.63 3.19 1.91
CA HIS A 244 18.98 2.85 0.54
C HIS A 244 19.72 1.51 0.41
N ALA A 245 20.66 1.19 1.31
CA ALA A 245 21.38 -0.08 1.28
C ALA A 245 20.46 -1.29 1.48
N GLU A 246 19.51 -1.21 2.41
CA GLU A 246 18.52 -2.27 2.61
C GLU A 246 17.52 -2.33 1.44
N PHE A 247 17.16 -1.18 0.87
CA PHE A 247 16.33 -1.10 -0.33
C PHE A 247 16.96 -1.88 -1.50
N GLU A 248 18.25 -1.70 -1.77
CA GLU A 248 18.96 -2.41 -2.84
C GLU A 248 19.04 -3.93 -2.59
N LYS A 249 19.19 -4.38 -1.33
CA LYS A 249 19.11 -5.81 -0.99
C LYS A 249 17.72 -6.38 -1.29
N ALA A 250 16.66 -5.67 -0.92
CA ALA A 250 15.29 -6.07 -1.23
C ALA A 250 15.03 -6.14 -2.74
N ARG A 251 15.52 -5.16 -3.52
CA ARG A 251 15.45 -5.18 -4.99
C ARG A 251 16.13 -6.42 -5.57
N ARG A 252 17.32 -6.76 -5.06
CA ARG A 252 18.06 -7.95 -5.51
C ARG A 252 17.27 -9.23 -5.26
N ILE A 253 16.71 -9.40 -4.05
CA ILE A 253 15.87 -10.56 -3.71
C ILE A 253 14.71 -10.71 -4.71
N ILE A 254 13.98 -9.63 -4.97
CA ILE A 254 12.83 -9.66 -5.89
C ILE A 254 13.26 -9.98 -7.33
N ARG A 255 14.38 -9.40 -7.78
CA ARG A 255 14.92 -9.64 -9.13
C ARG A 255 15.34 -11.09 -9.33
N ASP A 256 16.10 -11.62 -8.38
CA ASP A 256 16.56 -13.01 -8.41
C ASP A 256 15.37 -13.98 -8.40
N LEU A 257 14.38 -13.76 -7.50
CA LEU A 257 13.16 -14.58 -7.46
C LEU A 257 12.36 -14.50 -8.76
N TYR A 258 12.22 -13.31 -9.33
CA TYR A 258 11.51 -13.10 -10.59
C TYR A 258 12.17 -13.88 -11.73
N ASN A 259 13.47 -13.70 -11.92
CA ASN A 259 14.23 -14.37 -12.98
C ASN A 259 14.20 -15.88 -12.80
N TYR A 260 14.41 -16.36 -11.57
CA TYR A 260 14.35 -17.78 -11.28
C TYR A 260 12.97 -18.37 -11.60
N PHE A 261 11.87 -17.71 -11.24
CA PHE A 261 10.53 -18.22 -11.58
C PHE A 261 10.21 -18.14 -13.07
N MET A 262 10.75 -17.14 -13.78
CA MET A 262 10.62 -17.08 -15.24
C MET A 262 11.37 -18.24 -15.91
N GLU A 263 12.56 -18.59 -15.43
CA GLU A 263 13.40 -19.67 -15.97
C GLU A 263 12.96 -21.07 -15.53
N ASN A 264 12.54 -21.24 -14.28
CA ASN A 264 12.35 -22.56 -13.64
C ASN A 264 10.89 -22.85 -13.27
N GLY A 265 9.98 -21.91 -13.49
CA GLY A 265 8.59 -22.01 -13.01
C GLY A 265 8.46 -21.68 -11.52
N ILE A 266 7.22 -21.57 -11.03
CA ILE A 266 6.97 -21.12 -9.66
C ILE A 266 7.12 -22.27 -8.67
N VAL A 267 8.01 -22.09 -7.70
CA VAL A 267 8.23 -23.04 -6.60
C VAL A 267 7.54 -22.55 -5.32
N ARG A 268 6.83 -23.44 -4.65
CA ARG A 268 6.21 -23.20 -3.33
C ARG A 268 6.90 -24.05 -2.28
N ILE A 269 7.25 -23.47 -1.13
CA ILE A 269 7.81 -24.23 0.02
C ILE A 269 6.83 -25.31 0.47
N ARG A 270 5.52 -25.03 0.39
CA ARG A 270 4.44 -25.98 0.66
C ARG A 270 3.40 -25.88 -0.46
N GLY A 271 3.14 -26.98 -1.17
CA GLY A 271 2.04 -27.07 -2.13
C GLY A 271 2.41 -27.20 -3.62
N GLY A 272 3.40 -28.03 -3.93
CA GLY A 272 3.75 -28.40 -5.31
C GLY A 272 4.41 -27.28 -6.12
N ARG A 273 4.88 -27.64 -7.32
CA ARG A 273 5.43 -26.70 -8.30
C ARG A 273 4.29 -26.28 -9.24
N ILE A 274 4.16 -25.00 -9.54
CA ILE A 274 3.37 -24.60 -10.72
C ILE A 274 4.33 -24.80 -11.89
N GLU A 275 4.19 -25.95 -12.51
CA GLU A 275 5.09 -26.38 -13.57
C GLU A 275 4.79 -25.67 -14.88
N LYS A 276 5.86 -25.45 -15.62
CA LYS A 276 5.82 -25.16 -17.04
C LYS A 276 5.27 -26.40 -17.78
N ASN A 277 5.04 -26.29 -19.09
CA ASN A 277 4.61 -27.44 -19.88
C ASN A 277 5.62 -28.62 -19.80
N ALA A 278 5.30 -29.77 -20.40
CA ALA A 278 6.16 -30.96 -20.37
C ALA A 278 7.60 -30.73 -20.88
N ASN A 279 7.84 -29.62 -21.61
CA ASN A 279 9.15 -29.23 -22.14
C ASN A 279 9.89 -28.21 -21.26
N GLY A 280 9.30 -27.79 -20.13
CA GLY A 280 9.90 -26.74 -19.28
C GLY A 280 9.74 -25.33 -19.84
N GLU A 281 8.70 -25.07 -20.64
CA GLU A 281 8.40 -23.76 -21.24
C GLU A 281 7.04 -23.20 -20.79
N TRP A 282 6.96 -21.88 -20.70
CA TRP A 282 5.68 -21.21 -20.51
C TRP A 282 4.88 -21.25 -21.82
N LEU A 283 3.60 -21.62 -21.75
CA LEU A 283 2.73 -21.65 -22.94
C LEU A 283 2.47 -20.25 -23.52
N ASP A 284 2.41 -19.24 -22.65
CA ASP A 284 2.30 -17.82 -23.00
C ASP A 284 3.23 -17.03 -22.07
N GLU A 285 4.23 -16.37 -22.65
CA GLU A 285 5.21 -15.56 -21.92
C GLU A 285 4.55 -14.38 -21.21
N LYS A 286 3.52 -13.77 -21.79
CA LYS A 286 2.79 -12.66 -21.18
C LYS A 286 2.01 -13.12 -19.94
N ASP A 287 1.36 -14.28 -20.03
CA ASP A 287 0.68 -14.91 -18.89
C ASP A 287 1.70 -15.34 -17.82
N ALA A 288 2.88 -15.82 -18.22
CA ALA A 288 3.97 -16.17 -17.32
C ALA A 288 4.43 -14.98 -16.47
N HIS A 289 4.79 -13.88 -17.11
CA HIS A 289 5.19 -12.65 -16.41
C HIS A 289 4.11 -12.20 -15.42
N ARG A 290 2.84 -12.31 -15.80
CA ARG A 290 1.72 -11.97 -14.92
C ARG A 290 1.62 -12.91 -13.73
N ARG A 291 1.69 -14.23 -13.93
CA ARG A 291 1.62 -15.22 -12.84
C ARG A 291 2.79 -15.11 -11.87
N VAL A 292 4.00 -14.90 -12.38
CA VAL A 292 5.19 -14.67 -11.55
C VAL A 292 5.01 -13.42 -10.72
N CYS A 293 4.54 -12.33 -11.34
CA CYS A 293 4.28 -11.07 -10.65
C CYS A 293 3.19 -11.22 -9.56
N ASP A 294 2.07 -11.87 -9.87
CA ASP A 294 0.99 -12.13 -8.91
C ASP A 294 1.46 -12.99 -7.73
N TYR A 295 2.32 -13.99 -8.00
CA TYR A 295 2.87 -14.85 -6.95
C TYR A 295 3.83 -14.10 -6.03
N ILE A 296 4.77 -13.33 -6.59
CA ILE A 296 5.73 -12.53 -5.81
C ILE A 296 5.00 -11.45 -5.00
N ALA A 297 4.11 -10.67 -5.62
CA ALA A 297 3.36 -9.63 -4.92
C ALA A 297 2.46 -10.21 -3.79
N GLY A 298 1.97 -11.44 -3.97
CA GLY A 298 1.21 -12.18 -2.96
C GLY A 298 2.02 -12.69 -1.76
N MET A 299 3.36 -12.66 -1.79
CA MET A 299 4.22 -13.12 -0.69
C MET A 299 4.21 -12.15 0.50
N THR A 300 4.50 -12.66 1.69
CA THR A 300 4.91 -11.83 2.84
C THR A 300 6.43 -11.68 2.82
N ASP A 301 6.98 -10.69 3.53
CA ASP A 301 8.44 -10.46 3.53
C ASP A 301 9.20 -11.68 4.04
N ARG A 302 8.74 -12.27 5.16
CA ARG A 302 9.33 -13.47 5.74
C ARG A 302 9.26 -14.68 4.80
N TYR A 303 8.15 -14.83 4.08
CA TYR A 303 8.00 -15.91 3.10
C TYR A 303 8.92 -15.70 1.89
N ALA A 304 9.01 -14.47 1.37
CA ALA A 304 9.92 -14.13 0.28
C ALA A 304 11.38 -14.43 0.66
N LEU A 305 11.80 -14.07 1.88
CA LEU A 305 13.12 -14.41 2.42
C LEU A 305 13.31 -15.93 2.53
N SER A 306 12.35 -16.67 3.09
CA SER A 306 12.46 -18.13 3.23
C SER A 306 12.58 -18.83 1.87
N VAL A 307 11.83 -18.36 0.87
CA VAL A 307 11.90 -18.87 -0.51
C VAL A 307 13.26 -18.55 -1.12
N TYR A 308 13.76 -17.33 -0.92
CA TYR A 308 15.08 -16.93 -1.39
C TYR A 308 16.19 -17.79 -0.78
N GLU A 309 16.16 -18.00 0.53
CA GLU A 309 17.10 -18.87 1.24
C GLU A 309 17.08 -20.30 0.68
N THR A 310 15.89 -20.88 0.48
CA THR A 310 15.75 -22.24 -0.06
C THR A 310 16.28 -22.40 -1.48
N ILE A 311 16.12 -21.37 -2.32
CA ILE A 311 16.49 -21.45 -3.75
C ILE A 311 17.97 -21.13 -3.98
N PHE A 312 18.50 -20.12 -3.27
CA PHE A 312 19.81 -19.55 -3.60
C PHE A 312 20.89 -19.82 -2.56
N LEU A 313 20.55 -20.17 -1.32
CA LEU A 313 21.56 -20.50 -0.30
C LEU A 313 21.80 -22.01 -0.24
N PRO A 314 23.07 -22.44 -0.18
CA PRO A 314 23.39 -23.86 -0.07
C PRO A 314 23.03 -24.36 1.33
N GLU A 315 22.39 -25.54 1.39
CA GLU A 315 22.20 -26.24 2.66
C GLU A 315 23.49 -26.99 3.04
N PRO A 316 23.96 -26.89 4.30
CA PRO A 316 25.10 -27.67 4.76
C PRO A 316 24.75 -29.16 4.70
N TRP A 317 25.65 -29.97 4.12
CA TRP A 317 25.48 -31.42 4.02
C TRP A 317 25.23 -32.05 5.39
N SER A 318 24.00 -32.49 5.66
CA SER A 318 23.68 -33.32 6.81
C SER A 318 23.90 -34.79 6.45
N VAL A 319 25.15 -35.25 6.48
CA VAL A 319 25.43 -36.69 6.54
C VAL A 319 25.21 -37.12 8.00
N LYS A 320 24.08 -37.77 8.27
CA LYS A 320 23.89 -38.58 9.47
C LYS A 320 24.07 -40.05 9.09
#